data_AF-A0AB35IQH4-F1
#
_entry.id   AF-A0AB35IQH4-F1
#
_cell.length_a   1.000
_cell.length_b   1.000
_cell.length_c   1.000
_cell.angle_alpha   90.00
_cell.angle_beta   90.00
_cell.angle_gamma   90.00
#
_symmetry.space_group_name_H-M   'P 1'
#
loop_
_entity.id
_entity.type
_entity.pdbx_description
1 polymer ?
#
loop_
_entity_poly.entity_id
_entity_poly.type
_entity_poly.pdbx_seq_one_letter_code
_entity_poly.pdbx_strand_id
1 'polypeptide(L)'
;MKKKNIKPEIKNSFFILYKDDIRFVIEVMGICGISFWIYSVYLKLNMSVAQAAARTLMTIVIGIIILYAIRFVYFYVEYLMNQRRIPLSDNEIQALNLNNIEEYIEYLGELLNHFYPKGEVFFLLLIATYNYFEKDNCKHEKLDLNQIFDCDNPNLDLNELSDFSVTNKITIKSKKKYKLLVKIVFDKESLQDSWLSYYYVSNIYTSKRKMKYGKNKL
;
A
#
# COMPACT_ATOMS: atom_id res chain seq x y z
N MET A 1 20.72 -3.18 -14.91
CA MET A 1 21.63 -2.53 -13.93
C MET A 1 21.18 -2.94 -12.54
N LYS A 2 22.07 -3.43 -11.65
CA LYS A 2 21.71 -3.65 -10.25
C LYS A 2 21.38 -2.29 -9.63
N LYS A 3 20.09 -2.02 -9.36
CA LYS A 3 19.66 -0.80 -8.65
C LYS A 3 20.43 -0.74 -7.33
N LYS A 4 21.00 0.42 -7.01
CA LYS A 4 21.74 0.59 -5.76
C LYS A 4 20.77 0.28 -4.60
N ASN A 5 21.20 -0.51 -3.62
CA ASN A 5 20.46 -0.78 -2.38
C ASN A 5 20.44 0.46 -1.47
N ILE A 6 20.07 1.63 -2.00
CA ILE A 6 19.89 2.84 -1.23
C ILE A 6 18.48 2.75 -0.64
N LYS A 7 18.41 2.68 0.70
CA LYS A 7 17.16 2.79 1.42
C LYS A 7 16.86 4.29 1.64
N PRO A 8 15.73 4.81 1.12
CA PRO A 8 15.38 6.23 1.25
C PRO A 8 15.14 6.62 2.72
N GLU A 9 15.20 7.90 3.06
CA GLU A 9 15.09 8.35 4.45
C GLU A 9 13.70 8.09 5.04
N ILE A 10 13.64 7.94 6.37
CA ILE A 10 12.38 7.78 7.10
C ILE A 10 11.79 9.16 7.36
N LYS A 11 10.63 9.46 6.79
CA LYS A 11 10.01 10.79 6.84
C LYS A 11 8.91 10.92 7.89
N ASN A 12 8.48 9.81 8.48
CA ASN A 12 7.25 9.77 9.28
C ASN A 12 7.41 8.97 10.56
N SER A 13 6.61 9.26 11.57
CA SER A 13 6.53 8.44 12.79
C SER A 13 5.73 7.17 12.55
N PHE A 14 6.29 6.01 12.96
CA PHE A 14 5.64 4.70 12.81
C PHE A 14 4.33 4.61 13.60
N PHE A 15 4.36 5.06 14.85
CA PHE A 15 3.21 4.92 15.75
C PHE A 15 2.03 5.80 15.32
N ILE A 16 2.29 7.00 14.82
CA ILE A 16 1.24 7.93 14.36
C ILE A 16 0.48 7.34 13.17
N LEU A 17 1.19 6.74 12.21
CA LEU A 17 0.58 6.22 10.98
C LEU A 17 -0.06 4.83 11.16
N TYR A 18 0.42 4.01 12.09
CA TYR A 18 0.13 2.57 12.10
C TYR A 18 -0.34 2.02 13.44
N LYS A 19 -0.83 2.85 14.36
CA LYS A 19 -1.31 2.39 15.67
C LYS A 19 -2.29 1.21 15.56
N ASP A 20 -3.25 1.29 14.65
CA ASP A 20 -4.26 0.24 14.48
C ASP A 20 -3.69 -1.01 13.80
N ASP A 21 -2.78 -0.86 12.85
CA ASP A 21 -2.11 -1.99 12.19
C ASP A 21 -1.17 -2.73 13.16
N ILE A 22 -0.48 -2.00 14.04
CA ILE A 22 0.33 -2.56 15.13
C ILE A 22 -0.55 -3.39 16.06
N ARG A 23 -1.72 -2.86 16.44
CA ARG A 23 -2.68 -3.59 17.26
C ARG A 23 -3.13 -4.88 16.57
N PHE A 24 -3.47 -4.81 15.29
CA PHE A 24 -3.86 -5.98 14.51
C PHE A 24 -2.75 -7.04 14.48
N VAL A 25 -1.50 -6.65 14.24
CA VAL A 25 -0.34 -7.57 14.25
C VAL A 25 -0.20 -8.26 15.61
N ILE A 26 -0.34 -7.51 16.71
CA ILE A 26 -0.28 -8.06 18.08
C ILE A 26 -1.43 -9.05 18.32
N GLU A 27 -2.66 -8.72 17.88
CA GLU A 27 -3.82 -9.60 18.01
C GLU A 27 -3.60 -10.94 17.26
N VAL A 28 -3.08 -10.88 16.03
CA VAL A 28 -2.75 -12.09 15.24
C VAL A 28 -1.68 -12.93 15.93
N MET A 29 -0.61 -12.29 16.43
CA MET A 29 0.44 -13.00 17.17
C MET A 29 -0.10 -13.65 18.45
N GLY A 30 -1.03 -12.98 19.15
CA GLY A 30 -1.70 -13.51 20.33
C GLY A 30 -2.55 -14.76 20.01
N ILE A 31 -3.32 -14.73 18.91
CA ILE A 31 -4.11 -15.88 18.46
C ILE A 31 -3.22 -17.09 18.15
N CYS A 32 -2.08 -16.87 17.49
CA CYS A 32 -1.11 -17.94 17.21
C CYS A 32 -0.56 -18.54 18.51
N GLY A 33 -0.21 -17.71 19.50
CA GLY A 33 0.29 -18.15 20.81
C GLY A 33 -0.72 -18.99 21.59
N ILE A 34 -1.98 -18.53 21.65
CA ILE A 34 -3.07 -19.26 22.32
C ILE A 34 -3.32 -20.60 21.62
N SER A 35 -3.33 -20.63 20.29
CA SER A 35 -3.53 -21.86 19.51
C SER A 35 -2.45 -22.90 19.79
N PHE A 36 -1.19 -22.47 19.88
CA PHE A 36 -0.07 -23.35 20.22
C PHE A 36 -0.17 -23.89 21.65
N TRP A 37 -0.58 -23.05 22.60
CA TRP A 37 -0.78 -23.46 23.99
C TRP A 37 -1.89 -24.51 24.12
N ILE A 38 -3.06 -24.25 23.52
CA ILE A 38 -4.18 -25.20 23.48
C ILE A 38 -3.71 -26.55 22.91
N TYR A 39 -2.95 -26.51 21.82
CA TYR A 39 -2.40 -27.72 21.21
C TYR A 39 -1.49 -28.51 22.16
N SER A 40 -0.60 -27.83 22.89
CA SER A 40 0.32 -28.47 23.85
C SER A 40 -0.40 -29.20 24.99
N VAL A 41 -1.57 -28.70 25.41
CA VAL A 41 -2.42 -29.33 26.42
C VAL A 41 -3.08 -30.59 25.88
N TYR A 42 -3.55 -30.56 24.63
CA TYR A 42 -4.20 -31.71 23.98
C TYR A 42 -3.26 -32.91 23.76
N LEU A 43 -1.97 -32.68 23.53
CA LEU A 43 -0.96 -33.75 23.37
C LEU A 43 -0.74 -34.59 24.64
N LYS A 44 -1.18 -34.11 25.81
CA LYS A 44 -1.02 -34.81 27.09
C LYS A 44 -2.16 -35.77 27.43
N LEU A 45 -3.13 -35.92 26.53
CA LEU A 45 -4.29 -36.80 26.74
C LEU A 45 -4.04 -38.20 26.15
N ASN A 46 -4.44 -39.25 26.86
CA ASN A 46 -4.40 -40.63 26.35
C ASN A 46 -5.44 -40.83 25.25
N MET A 47 -5.02 -40.76 23.98
CA MET A 47 -5.88 -40.91 22.81
C MET A 47 -5.64 -42.23 22.07
N SER A 48 -6.64 -42.71 21.33
CA SER A 48 -6.50 -43.88 20.44
C SER A 48 -5.71 -43.55 19.17
N VAL A 49 -5.17 -44.57 18.50
CA VAL A 49 -4.30 -44.40 17.31
C VAL A 49 -4.99 -43.63 16.17
N ALA A 50 -6.26 -43.91 15.89
CA ALA A 50 -7.02 -43.21 14.85
C ALA A 50 -7.25 -41.72 15.19
N GLN A 51 -7.52 -41.43 16.46
CA GLN A 51 -7.64 -40.05 16.94
C GLN A 51 -6.29 -39.32 16.88
N ALA A 52 -5.20 -40.00 17.25
CA ALA A 52 -3.85 -39.45 17.15
C ALA A 52 -3.49 -39.10 15.69
N ALA A 53 -3.78 -39.99 14.73
CA ALA A 53 -3.51 -39.74 13.31
C ALA A 53 -4.29 -38.53 12.76
N ALA A 54 -5.60 -38.44 13.05
CA ALA A 54 -6.41 -37.29 12.64
C ALA A 54 -5.93 -35.97 13.27
N ARG A 55 -5.50 -36.00 14.53
CA ARG A 55 -4.95 -34.83 15.24
C ARG A 55 -3.60 -34.40 14.67
N THR A 56 -2.72 -35.35 14.33
CA THR A 56 -1.44 -35.04 13.67
C THR A 56 -1.67 -34.35 12.32
N LEU A 57 -2.61 -34.84 11.51
CA LEU A 57 -2.95 -34.20 10.23
C LEU A 57 -3.46 -32.76 10.44
N MET A 58 -4.38 -32.57 11.40
CA MET A 58 -4.89 -31.23 11.76
C MET A 58 -3.76 -30.31 12.23
N THR A 59 -2.79 -30.84 12.98
CA THR A 59 -1.61 -30.09 13.45
C THR A 59 -0.77 -29.60 12.28
N ILE A 60 -0.50 -30.47 11.31
CA ILE A 60 0.30 -30.11 10.13
C ILE A 60 -0.40 -28.99 9.35
N VAL A 61 -1.72 -29.10 9.14
CA VAL A 61 -2.50 -28.06 8.45
C VAL A 61 -2.47 -26.74 9.22
N ILE A 62 -2.72 -26.76 10.53
CA ILE A 62 -2.68 -25.56 11.38
C ILE A 62 -1.27 -24.95 11.38
N GLY A 63 -0.22 -25.78 11.49
CA GLY A 63 1.17 -25.34 11.45
C GLY A 63 1.52 -24.65 10.13
N ILE A 64 1.09 -25.20 8.99
CA ILE A 64 1.25 -24.57 7.68
C ILE A 64 0.54 -23.20 7.66
N ILE A 65 -0.71 -23.12 8.12
CA ILE A 65 -1.47 -21.85 8.17
C ILE A 65 -0.74 -20.82 9.06
N ILE A 66 -0.23 -21.23 10.22
CA ILE A 66 0.53 -20.35 11.12
C ILE A 66 1.81 -19.85 10.44
N LEU A 67 2.56 -20.71 9.75
CA LEU A 67 3.77 -20.31 9.02
C LEU A 67 3.45 -19.29 7.91
N TYR A 68 2.35 -19.50 7.17
CA TYR A 68 1.88 -18.51 6.19
C TYR A 68 1.48 -17.18 6.86
N ALA A 69 0.79 -17.23 8.00
CA ALA A 69 0.42 -16.03 8.75
C ALA A 69 1.66 -15.26 9.25
N ILE A 70 2.66 -15.96 9.81
CA ILE A 70 3.92 -15.34 10.24
C ILE A 70 4.65 -14.71 9.06
N ARG A 71 4.75 -15.42 7.93
CA ARG A 71 5.38 -14.90 6.70
C ARG A 71 4.65 -13.66 6.19
N PHE A 72 3.32 -13.66 6.21
CA PHE A 72 2.51 -12.51 5.84
C PHE A 72 2.77 -11.32 6.78
N VAL A 73 2.73 -11.55 8.10
CA VAL A 73 3.00 -10.51 9.12
C VAL A 73 4.39 -9.92 8.91
N TYR A 74 5.41 -10.74 8.61
CA TYR A 74 6.76 -10.25 8.32
C TYR A 74 6.77 -9.25 7.15
N PHE A 75 6.22 -9.64 5.99
CA PHE A 75 6.19 -8.74 4.82
C PHE A 75 5.32 -7.51 5.06
N TYR A 76 4.24 -7.67 5.81
CA TYR A 76 3.34 -6.58 6.15
C TYR A 76 4.03 -5.56 7.07
N VAL A 77 4.74 -6.00 8.10
CA VAL A 77 5.53 -5.10 8.98
C VAL A 77 6.62 -4.38 8.19
N GLU A 78 7.33 -5.10 7.30
CA GLU A 78 8.31 -4.49 6.41
C GLU A 78 7.69 -3.43 5.48
N TYR A 79 6.51 -3.72 4.92
CA TYR A 79 5.70 -2.77 4.17
C TYR A 79 5.39 -1.51 4.99
N LEU A 80 4.85 -1.64 6.21
CA LEU A 80 4.53 -0.49 7.07
C LEU A 80 5.77 0.35 7.39
N MET A 81 6.92 -0.29 7.58
CA MET A 81 8.19 0.40 7.81
C MET A 81 8.69 1.15 6.57
N ASN A 82 8.57 0.55 5.39
CA ASN A 82 9.06 1.14 4.14
C ASN A 82 8.13 2.21 3.58
N GLN A 83 6.82 2.11 3.85
CA GLN A 83 5.85 3.12 3.44
C GLN A 83 6.11 4.49 4.10
N ARG A 84 6.86 4.54 5.20
CA ARG A 84 7.30 5.81 5.83
C ARG A 84 8.38 6.55 5.05
N ARG A 85 8.97 5.90 4.05
CA ARG A 85 10.04 6.44 3.21
C ARG A 85 9.51 7.12 1.94
N ILE A 86 8.21 7.05 1.72
CA ILE A 86 7.55 7.64 0.54
C ILE A 86 6.70 8.86 0.93
N PRO A 87 6.49 9.83 0.02
CA PRO A 87 7.04 9.90 -1.35
C PRO A 87 8.57 10.08 -1.35
N LEU A 88 9.26 9.68 -2.41
CA LEU A 88 10.69 9.96 -2.55
C LEU A 88 10.90 11.46 -2.82
N SER A 89 12.01 12.00 -2.32
CA SER A 89 12.49 13.35 -2.63
C SER A 89 13.23 13.35 -3.96
N ASP A 90 13.35 14.51 -4.59
CA ASP A 90 14.06 14.67 -5.86
C ASP A 90 15.50 14.13 -5.78
N ASN A 91 16.19 14.39 -4.68
CA ASN A 91 17.54 13.88 -4.42
C ASN A 91 17.57 12.34 -4.36
N GLU A 92 16.58 11.70 -3.73
CA GLU A 92 16.49 10.24 -3.66
C GLU A 92 16.17 9.64 -5.03
N ILE A 93 15.29 10.28 -5.80
CA ILE A 93 14.94 9.84 -7.16
C ILE A 93 16.18 9.92 -8.07
N GLN A 94 16.94 11.01 -7.99
CA GLN A 94 18.21 11.17 -8.72
C GLN A 94 19.27 10.15 -8.26
N ALA A 95 19.43 9.93 -6.95
CA ALA A 95 20.40 8.97 -6.40
C ALA A 95 20.10 7.52 -6.80
N LEU A 96 18.81 7.19 -6.93
CA LEU A 96 18.32 5.90 -7.42
C LEU A 96 18.30 5.81 -8.95
N ASN A 97 18.58 6.91 -9.66
CA ASN A 97 18.58 7.02 -11.11
C ASN A 97 17.24 6.57 -11.73
N LEU A 98 16.13 7.02 -11.16
CA LEU A 98 14.78 6.73 -11.65
C LEU A 98 14.36 7.82 -12.63
N ASN A 99 14.36 7.50 -13.92
CA ASN A 99 14.22 8.48 -15.00
C ASN A 99 12.79 8.63 -15.50
N ASN A 100 11.92 7.69 -15.15
CA ASN A 100 10.55 7.63 -15.63
C ASN A 100 9.63 7.01 -14.57
N ILE A 101 8.32 7.10 -14.80
CA ILE A 101 7.30 6.62 -13.87
C ILE A 101 7.34 5.09 -13.74
N GLU A 102 7.68 4.39 -14.81
CA GLU A 102 7.78 2.93 -14.83
C GLU A 102 8.84 2.42 -13.84
N GLU A 103 10.05 2.96 -13.92
CA GLU A 103 11.17 2.66 -13.01
C GLU A 103 10.82 3.02 -11.56
N TYR A 104 10.11 4.14 -11.38
CA TYR A 104 9.64 4.58 -10.07
C TYR A 104 8.62 3.61 -9.46
N ILE A 105 7.60 3.19 -10.23
CA ILE A 105 6.56 2.26 -9.75
C ILE A 105 7.12 0.86 -9.50
N GLU A 106 8.04 0.39 -10.35
CA GLU A 106 8.72 -0.89 -10.14
C GLU A 106 9.54 -0.85 -8.84
N TYR A 107 10.30 0.21 -8.62
CA TYR A 107 11.06 0.41 -7.37
C TYR A 107 10.12 0.45 -6.15
N LEU A 108 9.00 1.15 -6.25
CA LEU A 108 8.01 1.18 -5.16
C LEU A 108 7.36 -0.18 -4.91
N GLY A 109 7.15 -0.99 -5.95
CA GLY A 109 6.65 -2.34 -5.82
C GLY A 109 7.59 -3.22 -4.99
N GLU A 110 8.88 -3.18 -5.31
CA GLU A 110 9.92 -3.85 -4.53
C GLU A 110 9.99 -3.32 -3.10
N LEU A 111 10.02 -1.99 -2.92
CA LEU A 111 10.11 -1.34 -1.62
C LEU A 111 8.93 -1.66 -0.70
N LEU A 112 7.72 -1.74 -1.26
CA LEU A 112 6.47 -1.94 -0.51
C LEU A 112 6.01 -3.39 -0.47
N ASN A 113 6.82 -4.36 -0.92
CA ASN A 113 6.41 -5.76 -1.05
C ASN A 113 5.09 -5.90 -1.85
N HIS A 114 4.86 -5.02 -2.82
CA HIS A 114 3.65 -4.92 -3.66
C HIS A 114 2.34 -4.69 -2.87
N PHE A 115 2.42 -4.24 -1.62
CA PHE A 115 1.27 -3.80 -0.84
C PHE A 115 0.86 -2.38 -1.23
N TYR A 116 -0.46 -2.18 -1.37
CA TYR A 116 -1.01 -0.86 -1.70
C TYR A 116 -0.80 0.15 -0.58
N PRO A 117 -0.24 1.34 -0.87
CA PRO A 117 -0.07 2.35 0.16
C PRO A 117 -1.41 2.74 0.75
N LYS A 118 -1.45 3.00 2.06
CA LYS A 118 -2.56 3.72 2.70
C LYS A 118 -2.94 4.97 1.91
N GLY A 119 -4.23 5.28 1.87
CA GLY A 119 -4.79 6.33 1.02
C GLY A 119 -4.11 7.70 1.16
N GLU A 120 -3.79 8.12 2.39
CA GLU A 120 -3.11 9.40 2.65
C GLU A 120 -1.70 9.45 2.03
N VAL A 121 -0.94 8.36 2.19
CA VAL A 121 0.38 8.21 1.55
C VAL A 121 0.25 8.08 0.04
N PHE A 122 -0.80 7.44 -0.46
CA PHE A 122 -1.06 7.35 -1.89
C PHE A 122 -1.32 8.72 -2.52
N PHE A 123 -2.02 9.64 -1.83
CA PHE A 123 -2.21 10.99 -2.34
C PHE A 123 -0.90 11.76 -2.46
N LEU A 124 -0.05 11.66 -1.45
CA LEU A 124 1.29 12.25 -1.48
C LEU A 124 2.16 11.65 -2.58
N LEU A 125 2.08 10.32 -2.75
CA LEU A 125 2.75 9.63 -3.84
C LEU A 125 2.29 10.17 -5.20
N LEU A 126 0.98 10.30 -5.41
CA LEU A 126 0.40 10.78 -6.66
C LEU A 126 0.81 12.25 -6.96
N ILE A 127 0.79 13.10 -5.94
CA ILE A 127 1.24 14.50 -6.02
C ILE A 127 2.72 14.56 -6.41
N ALA A 128 3.58 13.84 -5.68
CA ALA A 128 5.02 13.83 -5.94
C ALA A 128 5.34 13.29 -7.34
N THR A 129 4.68 12.20 -7.74
CA THR A 129 4.87 11.60 -9.07
C THR A 129 4.48 12.56 -10.18
N TYR A 130 3.34 13.26 -10.03
CA TYR A 130 2.93 14.28 -10.99
C TYR A 130 3.94 15.42 -11.07
N ASN A 131 4.33 15.99 -9.93
CA ASN A 131 5.24 17.13 -9.90
C ASN A 131 6.61 16.80 -10.50
N TYR A 132 7.14 15.60 -10.23
CA TYR A 132 8.48 15.22 -10.69
C TYR A 132 8.49 14.77 -12.16
N PHE A 133 7.54 13.93 -12.60
CA PHE A 133 7.60 13.30 -13.92
C PHE A 133 6.70 13.94 -14.98
N GLU A 134 5.59 14.57 -14.58
CA GLU A 134 4.53 14.97 -15.52
C GLU A 134 4.31 16.49 -15.60
N LYS A 135 4.55 17.25 -14.54
CA LYS A 135 4.21 18.68 -14.45
C LYS A 135 4.72 19.51 -15.63
N ASP A 136 5.91 19.22 -16.10
CA ASP A 136 6.55 19.92 -17.22
C ASP A 136 6.48 19.14 -18.55
N ASN A 137 6.06 17.88 -18.52
CA ASN A 137 5.92 17.00 -19.70
C ASN A 137 4.46 16.79 -20.12
N CYS A 138 3.50 17.39 -19.41
CA CYS A 138 2.09 17.13 -19.65
C CYS A 138 1.62 17.74 -20.97
N LYS A 139 1.07 16.89 -21.86
CA LYS A 139 0.33 17.36 -23.06
C LYS A 139 -1.03 17.97 -22.70
N HIS A 140 -1.47 17.83 -21.46
CA HIS A 140 -2.69 18.42 -20.93
C HIS A 140 -2.39 19.76 -20.25
N GLU A 141 -3.42 20.59 -20.08
CA GLU A 141 -3.32 21.80 -19.26
C GLU A 141 -2.76 21.46 -17.88
N LYS A 142 -1.75 22.24 -17.44
CA LYS A 142 -1.09 22.05 -16.15
C LYS A 142 -2.14 22.05 -15.04
N LEU A 143 -2.17 20.96 -14.28
CA LEU A 143 -3.13 20.80 -13.21
C LEU A 143 -2.63 21.55 -11.97
N ASP A 144 -3.47 22.46 -11.47
CA ASP A 144 -3.27 23.04 -10.15
C ASP A 144 -3.72 22.04 -9.08
N LEU A 145 -2.75 21.45 -8.37
CA LEU A 145 -3.00 20.44 -7.36
C LEU A 145 -3.80 20.97 -6.17
N ASN A 146 -3.73 22.27 -5.87
CA ASN A 146 -4.52 22.93 -4.82
C ASN A 146 -6.02 23.04 -5.18
N GLN A 147 -6.39 22.78 -6.44
CA GLN A 147 -7.79 22.65 -6.88
C GLN A 147 -8.29 21.20 -6.84
N ILE A 148 -7.38 20.23 -6.66
CA ILE A 148 -7.69 18.80 -6.63
C ILE A 148 -7.78 18.32 -5.19
N PHE A 149 -6.86 18.79 -4.35
CA PHE A 149 -6.72 18.39 -2.97
C PHE A 149 -6.95 19.56 -2.02
N ASP A 150 -7.33 19.22 -0.80
CA ASP A 150 -7.31 20.11 0.35
C ASP A 150 -6.27 19.58 1.34
N CYS A 151 -5.46 20.47 1.90
CA CYS A 151 -4.39 20.16 2.83
C CYS A 151 -4.69 20.90 4.14
N ASP A 152 -4.62 20.21 5.26
CA ASP A 152 -4.79 20.82 6.59
C ASP A 152 -3.62 21.76 6.98
N ASN A 153 -2.50 21.69 6.28
CA ASN A 153 -1.39 22.63 6.39
C ASN A 153 -1.54 23.78 5.38
N PRO A 154 -1.89 25.00 5.83
CA PRO A 154 -2.15 26.13 4.93
C PRO A 154 -0.89 26.72 4.29
N ASN A 155 0.29 26.35 4.77
CA ASN A 155 1.57 26.86 4.26
C ASN A 155 2.19 25.94 3.20
N LEU A 156 1.57 24.79 2.90
CA LEU A 156 2.09 23.83 1.94
C LEU A 156 1.49 24.11 0.55
N ASP A 157 2.32 24.54 -0.39
CA ASP A 157 1.92 24.53 -1.81
C ASP A 157 2.13 23.13 -2.39
N LEU A 158 1.05 22.45 -2.73
CA LEU A 158 1.12 21.11 -3.32
C LEU A 158 1.80 21.09 -4.70
N ASN A 159 1.94 22.25 -5.35
CA ASN A 159 2.63 22.37 -6.63
C ASN A 159 4.16 22.49 -6.48
N GLU A 160 4.68 22.74 -5.28
CA GLU A 160 6.13 22.87 -5.02
C GLU A 160 6.57 21.82 -3.98
N LEU A 161 7.40 20.87 -4.41
CA LEU A 161 7.97 19.82 -3.56
C LEU A 161 9.03 20.42 -2.61
N SER A 162 8.60 20.98 -1.49
CA SER A 162 9.52 21.22 -0.36
C SER A 162 8.90 20.64 0.91
N ASP A 163 9.48 19.54 1.37
CA ASP A 163 9.16 18.81 2.61
C ASP A 163 7.73 18.24 2.74
N PHE A 164 7.50 17.09 2.10
CA PHE A 164 6.33 16.26 2.38
C PHE A 164 6.46 15.55 3.74
N SER A 165 5.90 16.15 4.78
CA SER A 165 5.51 15.42 5.98
C SER A 165 4.14 14.75 5.76
N VAL A 166 4.04 13.42 5.97
CA VAL A 166 2.76 12.68 5.89
C VAL A 166 1.83 13.02 7.06
N THR A 167 2.26 13.86 8.01
CA THR A 167 1.35 14.37 9.06
C THR A 167 0.25 15.27 8.49
N ASN A 168 0.43 15.82 7.29
CA ASN A 168 -0.58 16.67 6.68
C ASN A 168 -1.70 15.81 6.09
N LYS A 169 -2.92 16.03 6.56
CA LYS A 169 -4.10 15.34 6.05
C LYS A 169 -4.48 15.90 4.69
N ILE A 170 -4.37 15.05 3.68
CA ILE A 170 -4.79 15.37 2.30
C ILE A 170 -6.15 14.77 2.02
N THR A 171 -7.08 15.59 1.56
CA THR A 171 -8.42 15.14 1.14
C THR A 171 -8.73 15.55 -0.29
N ILE A 172 -9.62 14.82 -0.96
CA ILE A 172 -9.99 15.11 -2.34
C ILE A 172 -11.08 16.20 -2.35
N LYS A 173 -10.74 17.35 -2.92
CA LYS A 173 -11.67 18.47 -3.16
C LYS A 173 -12.49 18.27 -4.44
N SER A 174 -11.85 17.79 -5.51
CA SER A 174 -12.51 17.59 -6.81
C SER A 174 -12.32 16.17 -7.36
N LYS A 175 -13.36 15.35 -7.25
CA LYS A 175 -13.34 13.96 -7.74
C LYS A 175 -13.07 13.86 -9.25
N LYS A 176 -13.56 14.81 -10.04
CA LYS A 176 -13.35 14.83 -11.51
C LYS A 176 -11.88 15.11 -11.83
N LYS A 177 -11.29 16.14 -11.22
CA LYS A 177 -9.88 16.49 -11.43
C LYS A 177 -8.94 15.44 -10.85
N TYR A 178 -9.28 14.85 -9.71
CA TYR A 178 -8.56 13.72 -9.14
C TYR A 178 -8.50 12.54 -10.12
N LYS A 179 -9.63 12.12 -10.71
CA LYS A 179 -9.63 11.06 -11.73
C LYS A 179 -8.76 11.38 -12.94
N LEU A 180 -8.73 12.65 -13.35
CA LEU A 180 -7.88 13.11 -14.45
C LEU A 180 -6.39 13.04 -14.07
N LEU A 181 -6.02 13.50 -12.87
CA LEU A 181 -4.65 13.41 -12.36
C LEU A 181 -4.18 11.95 -12.31
N VAL A 182 -5.00 11.06 -11.75
CA VAL A 182 -4.69 9.63 -11.68
C VAL A 182 -4.53 9.03 -13.08
N LYS A 183 -5.35 9.46 -14.06
CA LYS A 183 -5.15 9.08 -15.47
C LYS A 183 -3.81 9.54 -16.02
N ILE A 184 -3.46 10.81 -15.82
CA ILE A 184 -2.22 11.38 -16.34
C ILE A 184 -1.00 10.60 -15.80
N VAL A 185 -1.03 10.26 -14.52
CA VAL A 185 0.11 9.60 -13.86
C VAL A 185 0.14 8.09 -14.17
N PHE A 186 -1.01 7.39 -14.19
CA PHE A 186 -1.06 5.92 -14.20
C PHE A 186 -1.78 5.28 -15.39
N ASP A 187 -2.48 6.03 -16.25
CA ASP A 187 -3.13 5.52 -17.48
C ASP A 187 -2.15 5.50 -18.66
N LYS A 188 -0.96 4.92 -18.42
CA LYS A 188 0.05 4.67 -19.44
C LYS A 188 -0.01 3.20 -19.85
N GLU A 189 0.17 2.94 -21.15
CA GLU A 189 0.16 1.58 -21.69
C GLU A 189 1.21 0.69 -21.03
N SER A 190 2.39 1.25 -20.77
CA SER A 190 3.50 0.64 -20.01
C SER A 190 3.16 0.27 -18.56
N LEU A 191 2.10 0.85 -17.98
CA LEU A 191 1.73 0.66 -16.58
C LEU A 191 0.48 -0.21 -16.39
N GLN A 192 -0.13 -0.70 -17.48
CA GLN A 192 -1.39 -1.48 -17.41
C GLN A 192 -1.27 -2.73 -16.55
N ASP A 193 -0.10 -3.38 -16.53
CA ASP A 193 0.17 -4.58 -15.73
C ASP A 193 0.84 -4.28 -14.38
N SER A 194 1.01 -3.01 -14.00
CA SER A 194 1.62 -2.67 -12.72
C SER A 194 0.69 -3.00 -11.55
N TRP A 195 1.27 -3.39 -10.42
CA TRP A 195 0.53 -3.69 -9.20
C TRP A 195 -0.30 -2.49 -8.70
N LEU A 196 0.17 -1.27 -8.98
CA LEU A 196 -0.51 -0.01 -8.63
C LEU A 196 -1.70 0.29 -9.56
N SER A 197 -1.59 -0.05 -10.86
CA SER A 197 -2.68 0.13 -11.83
C SER A 197 -3.84 -0.82 -11.57
N TYR A 198 -3.59 -2.05 -11.09
CA TYR A 198 -4.65 -3.01 -10.76
C TYR A 198 -5.62 -2.47 -9.69
N TYR A 199 -5.09 -1.80 -8.66
CA TYR A 199 -5.90 -1.14 -7.63
C TYR A 199 -6.66 0.08 -8.18
N TYR A 200 -6.06 0.83 -9.11
CA TYR A 200 -6.71 1.93 -9.82
C TYR A 200 -7.88 1.43 -10.70
N VAL A 201 -7.65 0.39 -11.50
CA VAL A 201 -8.64 -0.25 -12.36
C VAL A 201 -9.79 -0.81 -11.52
N SER A 202 -9.50 -1.60 -10.48
CA SER A 202 -10.52 -2.18 -9.61
C SER A 202 -11.42 -1.12 -8.94
N ASN A 203 -10.88 0.03 -8.52
CA ASN A 203 -11.68 1.13 -7.92
C ASN A 203 -12.51 1.94 -8.93
N ILE A 204 -12.02 2.13 -10.17
CA ILE A 204 -12.83 2.78 -11.22
C ILE A 204 -13.97 1.86 -11.68
N TYR A 205 -13.71 0.57 -11.88
CA TYR A 205 -14.68 -0.38 -12.43
C TYR A 205 -15.69 -0.89 -11.40
N THR A 206 -15.36 -0.93 -10.11
CA THR A 206 -16.36 -1.18 -9.05
C THR A 206 -17.38 -0.05 -8.92
N SER A 207 -16.99 1.20 -9.22
CA SER A 207 -17.95 2.32 -9.27
C SER A 207 -18.96 2.21 -10.43
N LYS A 208 -18.61 1.51 -11.52
CA LYS A 208 -19.53 1.24 -12.65
C LYS A 208 -20.44 0.03 -12.44
N ARG A 209 -20.12 -0.88 -11.51
CA ARG A 209 -20.95 -2.08 -11.23
C ARG A 209 -22.14 -1.84 -10.28
N LYS A 210 -22.38 -0.61 -9.81
CA LYS A 210 -23.63 -0.26 -9.09
C LYS A 210 -24.80 0.20 -10.00
N MET A 211 -24.67 0.14 -11.32
CA MET A 211 -25.78 0.39 -12.25
C MET A 211 -25.87 -0.72 -13.31
N LYS A 212 -26.28 -1.93 -12.91
CA LYS A 212 -26.88 -2.91 -13.84
C LYS A 212 -27.58 -4.12 -13.19
N TYR A 213 -28.13 -3.99 -11.98
CA TYR A 213 -29.10 -4.96 -11.47
C TYR A 213 -30.16 -4.23 -10.64
N GLY A 214 -31.15 -3.69 -11.35
CA GLY A 214 -32.23 -2.92 -10.73
C GLY A 214 -33.29 -2.45 -11.74
N LYS A 215 -33.51 -3.21 -12.82
CA LYS A 215 -34.71 -3.11 -13.66
C LYS A 215 -34.92 -4.47 -14.35
N ASN A 216 -35.31 -5.47 -13.56
CA ASN A 216 -36.29 -6.44 -14.04
C ASN A 216 -37.48 -6.26 -13.10
N LYS A 217 -38.41 -5.40 -13.52
CA LYS A 217 -39.77 -5.44 -12.97
C LYS A 217 -40.40 -6.73 -13.51
N LEU A 218 -40.88 -7.55 -12.59
CA LEU A 218 -42.00 -8.46 -12.81
C LEU A 218 -43.20 -7.69 -13.37
#